data_AF-A0A843SVD1-F1
#
_entry.id   AF-A0A843SVD1-F1
#
_cell.length_a   1.000
_cell.length_b   1.000
_cell.length_c   1.000
_cell.angle_alpha   90.00
_cell.angle_beta   90.00
_cell.angle_gamma   90.00
#
_symmetry.space_group_name_H-M   'P 1'
#
loop_
_entity.id
_entity.type
_entity.pdbx_description
1 polymer ?
#
loop_
_entity_poly.entity_id
_entity_poly.type
_entity_poly.pdbx_seq_one_letter_code
_entity_poly.pdbx_strand_id
1 'polypeptide(L)'
;MLGLVARYAIIGVRVMAAAVAQSSPTLEEAAAVVGGGPVRTLRRIVLPMHAREILAAWMLTLVFCLRDLDTVVLFYPPGLEPLTVRILTLEANGPPSVIAGLAIAQIGVTALLLVATAATTRIRRKHPA
;
A
#
# COMPACT_ATOMS: atom_id res chain seq x y z
N MET A 1 10.09 12.99 -3.79
CA MET A 1 9.94 11.52 -3.94
C MET A 1 10.51 10.72 -2.77
N LEU A 2 11.79 10.89 -2.38
CA LEU A 2 12.37 10.16 -1.22
C LEU A 2 11.63 10.42 0.12
N GLY A 3 11.10 11.62 0.34
CA GLY A 3 10.32 11.94 1.55
C GLY A 3 9.06 11.10 1.72
N LEU A 4 8.31 10.86 0.63
CA LEU A 4 7.15 9.96 0.64
C LEU A 4 7.56 8.52 0.97
N VAL A 5 8.66 8.05 0.37
CA VAL A 5 9.19 6.71 0.65
C VAL A 5 9.54 6.57 2.13
N ALA A 6 10.28 7.53 2.71
CA ALA A 6 10.66 7.48 4.12
C ALA A 6 9.43 7.52 5.05
N ARG A 7 8.49 8.43 4.79
CA ARG A 7 7.27 8.61 5.61
C ARG A 7 6.32 7.42 5.53
N TYR A 8 6.17 6.81 4.37
CA TYR A 8 5.18 5.74 4.16
C TYR A 8 5.77 4.33 4.28
N ALA A 9 7.09 4.16 4.15
CA ALA A 9 7.74 2.87 4.40
C ALA A 9 7.53 2.39 5.85
N ILE A 10 7.57 3.30 6.83
CA ILE A 10 7.32 2.94 8.23
C ILE A 10 5.93 2.31 8.43
N ILE A 11 4.92 2.80 7.71
CA ILE A 11 3.55 2.28 7.77
C ILE A 11 3.53 0.84 7.24
N GLY A 12 4.14 0.59 6.09
CA GLY A 12 4.22 -0.75 5.51
C GLY A 12 4.94 -1.74 6.43
N VAL A 13 6.07 -1.32 7.02
CA VAL A 13 6.83 -2.15 7.97
C VAL A 13 6.03 -2.46 9.23
N ARG A 14 5.29 -1.50 9.79
CA ARG A 14 4.48 -1.74 11.00
C ARG A 14 3.31 -2.68 10.74
N VAL A 15 2.65 -2.55 9.59
CA VAL A 15 1.57 -3.48 9.21
C VAL A 15 2.12 -4.89 9.02
N MET A 16 3.28 -5.03 8.37
CA MET A 16 3.95 -6.32 8.22
C MET A 16 4.31 -6.95 9.57
N ALA A 17 4.91 -6.18 10.47
CA ALA A 17 5.33 -6.65 11.78
C ALA A 17 4.12 -7.15 12.61
N ALA A 18 3.00 -6.44 12.55
CA ALA A 18 1.76 -6.86 13.21
C ALA A 18 1.19 -8.15 12.61
N ALA A 19 1.33 -8.36 11.29
CA ALA A 19 0.81 -9.53 10.61
C ALA A 19 1.66 -10.79 10.91
N VAL A 20 2.98 -10.64 10.92
CA VAL A 20 3.91 -11.69 11.35
C VAL A 20 3.69 -12.06 12.82
N ALA A 21 3.51 -11.07 13.70
CA ALA A 21 3.29 -11.30 15.14
C ALA A 21 1.98 -12.07 15.45
N GLN A 22 1.00 -12.04 14.56
CA GLN A 22 -0.26 -12.78 14.71
C GLN A 22 -0.17 -14.23 14.23
N SER A 23 0.89 -14.60 13.51
CA SER A 23 1.07 -15.94 12.96
C SER A 23 1.79 -16.85 13.95
N SER A 24 1.35 -18.12 14.03
CA SER A 24 1.99 -19.12 14.90
C SER A 24 3.36 -19.52 14.35
N PRO A 25 4.43 -19.57 15.18
CA PRO A 25 5.79 -19.90 14.73
C PRO A 25 6.01 -21.38 14.36
N THR A 26 4.98 -22.21 14.44
CA THR A 26 5.05 -23.67 14.27
C THR A 26 5.73 -24.12 12.96
N LEU A 27 5.50 -23.40 11.86
CA LEU A 27 6.13 -23.72 10.56
C LEU A 27 7.62 -23.32 10.51
N GLU A 28 8.01 -22.29 11.26
CA GLU A 28 9.41 -21.85 11.37
C GLU A 28 10.22 -22.80 12.26
N GLU A 29 9.62 -23.23 13.38
CA GLU A 29 10.19 -24.23 14.29
C GLU A 29 10.39 -25.57 13.58
N ALA A 30 9.41 -26.04 12.79
CA ALA A 30 9.55 -27.25 12.00
C ALA A 30 10.67 -27.15 10.94
N ALA A 31 10.81 -25.98 10.30
CA ALA A 31 11.90 -25.74 9.37
C ALA A 31 13.27 -25.75 10.06
N ALA A 32 13.37 -25.22 11.27
CA ALA A 32 14.60 -25.24 12.06
C ALA A 32 15.01 -26.67 12.46
N VAL A 33 14.06 -27.53 12.86
CA VAL A 33 14.31 -28.95 13.20
C VAL A 33 14.88 -29.74 12.02
N VAL A 34 14.44 -29.43 10.79
CA VAL A 34 14.93 -30.09 9.56
C VAL A 34 16.22 -29.43 9.01
N GLY A 35 16.84 -28.52 9.77
CA GLY A 35 18.09 -27.85 9.38
C GLY A 35 17.92 -26.75 8.33
N GLY A 36 16.71 -26.19 8.20
CA GLY A 36 16.44 -25.04 7.35
C GLY A 36 17.08 -23.77 7.89
N GLY A 37 17.99 -23.17 7.11
CA GLY A 37 18.58 -21.87 7.46
C GLY A 37 17.59 -20.69 7.39
N PRO A 38 17.86 -19.57 8.08
CA PRO A 38 16.91 -18.45 8.25
C PRO A 38 16.48 -17.82 6.92
N VAL A 39 17.39 -17.69 5.95
CA VAL A 39 17.07 -17.15 4.61
C VAL A 39 16.14 -18.08 3.82
N ARG A 40 16.28 -19.41 4.01
CA ARG A 40 15.44 -20.41 3.35
C ARG A 40 14.03 -20.41 3.95
N THR A 41 13.93 -20.36 5.27
CA THR A 41 12.66 -20.25 6.02
C THR A 41 11.93 -18.96 5.63
N LEU A 42 12.63 -17.82 5.61
CA LEU A 42 12.06 -16.54 5.19
C LEU A 42 11.49 -16.60 3.77
N ARG A 43 12.28 -17.04 2.78
CA ARG A 43 11.85 -17.02 1.37
C ARG A 43 10.80 -18.07 1.02
N ARG A 44 10.82 -19.25 1.64
CA ARG A 44 9.94 -20.38 1.27
C ARG A 44 8.72 -20.54 2.15
N ILE A 45 8.71 -19.99 3.36
CA ILE A 45 7.62 -20.16 4.32
C ILE A 45 7.00 -18.80 4.63
N VAL A 46 7.76 -17.91 5.26
CA VAL A 46 7.28 -16.59 5.74
C VAL A 46 6.77 -15.73 4.58
N LEU A 47 7.60 -15.48 3.55
CA LEU A 47 7.23 -14.62 2.41
C LEU A 47 5.94 -15.08 1.68
N PRO A 48 5.80 -16.36 1.26
CA PRO A 48 4.59 -16.81 0.56
C PRO A 48 3.37 -16.90 1.49
N MET A 49 3.56 -17.22 2.77
CA MET A 49 2.47 -17.28 3.76
C MET A 49 1.87 -15.89 4.01
N HIS A 50 2.74 -14.89 4.18
CA HIS A 50 2.34 -13.51 4.43
C HIS A 50 2.08 -12.70 3.15
N ALA A 51 2.25 -13.27 1.95
CA ALA A 51 2.13 -12.55 0.67
C ALA A 51 0.83 -11.71 0.53
N ARG A 52 -0.27 -12.18 1.12
CA ARG A 52 -1.56 -11.46 1.14
C ARG A 52 -1.52 -10.24 2.05
N GLU A 53 -0.86 -10.35 3.19
CA GLU A 53 -0.68 -9.28 4.17
C GLU A 53 0.31 -8.24 3.65
N ILE A 54 1.36 -8.68 2.93
CA ILE A 54 2.27 -7.79 2.19
C ILE A 54 1.46 -6.94 1.20
N LEU A 55 0.58 -7.58 0.42
CA LEU A 55 -0.26 -6.87 -0.54
C LEU A 55 -1.17 -5.86 0.16
N ALA A 56 -1.82 -6.25 1.25
CA ALA A 56 -2.68 -5.35 2.03
C ALA A 56 -1.91 -4.16 2.64
N ALA A 57 -0.71 -4.40 3.17
CA ALA A 57 0.18 -3.36 3.69
C ALA A 57 0.61 -2.39 2.58
N TRP A 58 1.06 -2.93 1.44
CA TRP A 58 1.48 -2.15 0.28
C TRP A 58 0.37 -1.23 -0.22
N MET A 59 -0.86 -1.74 -0.26
CA MET A 59 -2.01 -0.95 -0.64
C MET A 59 -2.35 0.17 0.33
N LEU A 60 -2.33 -0.11 1.62
CA LEU A 60 -2.60 0.90 2.62
C LEU A 60 -1.60 2.06 2.47
N THR A 61 -0.31 1.72 2.36
CA THR A 61 0.77 2.65 2.06
C THR A 61 0.50 3.43 0.76
N LEU A 62 0.05 2.76 -0.31
CA LEU A 62 -0.27 3.39 -1.60
C LEU A 62 -1.40 4.42 -1.47
N VAL A 63 -2.50 4.08 -0.79
CA VAL A 63 -3.64 4.98 -0.58
C VAL A 63 -3.25 6.22 0.21
N PHE A 64 -2.44 6.04 1.26
CA PHE A 64 -1.93 7.16 2.03
C PHE A 64 -1.01 8.06 1.20
N CYS A 65 -0.16 7.46 0.37
CA CYS A 65 0.73 8.18 -0.54
C CYS A 65 -0.06 8.99 -1.59
N LEU A 66 -1.11 8.41 -2.19
CA LEU A 66 -1.96 9.09 -3.18
C LEU A 66 -2.71 10.31 -2.61
N ARG A 67 -3.06 10.27 -1.33
CA ARG A 67 -3.80 11.35 -0.65
C ARG A 67 -2.90 12.37 0.03
N ASP A 68 -1.58 12.16 0.02
CA ASP A 68 -0.65 13.03 0.73
C ASP A 68 -0.49 14.35 -0.02
N LEU A 69 -0.93 15.43 0.61
CA LEU A 69 -0.81 16.79 0.07
C LEU A 69 0.37 17.52 0.69
N ASP A 70 0.53 17.41 2.01
CA ASP A 70 1.48 18.20 2.80
C ASP A 70 2.93 17.98 2.37
N THR A 71 3.36 16.72 2.25
CA THR A 71 4.73 16.40 1.80
C THR A 71 4.92 16.74 0.33
N VAL A 72 3.87 16.63 -0.47
CA VAL A 72 3.94 16.79 -1.93
C VAL A 72 4.05 18.26 -2.31
N VAL A 73 3.24 19.14 -1.70
CA VAL A 73 3.30 20.59 -1.94
C VAL A 73 4.70 21.15 -1.65
N LEU A 74 5.38 20.60 -0.64
CA LEU A 74 6.72 21.05 -0.25
C LEU A 74 7.84 20.55 -1.20
N PHE A 75 7.62 19.46 -1.94
CA PHE A 75 8.69 18.73 -2.65
C PHE A 75 8.37 18.34 -4.10
N TYR A 76 7.27 18.82 -4.71
CA TYR A 76 6.95 18.47 -6.09
C TYR A 76 7.90 19.20 -7.07
N PRO A 77 8.49 18.49 -8.05
CA PRO A 77 9.34 19.12 -9.05
C PRO A 77 8.51 19.95 -10.05
N PRO A 78 9.08 21.02 -10.62
CA PRO A 78 8.40 21.82 -11.63
C PRO A 78 8.09 20.98 -12.88
N GLY A 79 6.87 21.12 -13.41
CA GLY A 79 6.41 20.41 -14.62
C GLY A 79 5.74 19.06 -14.39
N LEU A 80 5.74 18.54 -13.16
CA LEU A 80 5.00 17.31 -12.79
C LEU A 80 4.13 17.59 -11.57
N GLU A 81 3.03 18.31 -11.79
CA GLU A 81 2.04 18.61 -10.76
C GLU A 81 1.18 17.39 -10.45
N PRO A 82 1.19 16.89 -9.20
CA PRO A 82 0.30 15.81 -8.81
C PRO A 82 -1.15 16.28 -8.78
N LEU A 83 -2.08 15.35 -9.03
CA LEU A 83 -3.53 15.61 -9.02
C LEU A 83 -3.98 16.34 -7.75
N THR A 84 -3.46 15.95 -6.59
CA THR A 84 -3.75 16.54 -5.28
C THR A 84 -3.35 18.02 -5.21
N VAL A 85 -2.17 18.37 -5.74
CA VAL A 85 -1.68 19.76 -5.80
C VAL A 85 -2.50 20.56 -6.79
N ARG A 86 -2.86 19.97 -7.94
CA ARG A 86 -3.67 20.65 -8.95
C ARG A 86 -5.06 21.02 -8.42
N ILE A 87 -5.68 20.13 -7.65
CA ILE A 87 -6.96 20.39 -6.99
C ILE A 87 -6.80 21.57 -6.00
N LEU A 88 -5.75 21.57 -5.19
CA LEU A 88 -5.46 22.67 -4.25
C LEU A 88 -5.23 24.01 -4.96
N THR A 89 -4.44 24.02 -6.04
CA THR A 89 -4.16 25.27 -6.79
C THR A 89 -5.43 25.82 -7.45
N LEU A 90 -6.31 24.93 -7.94
CA LEU A 90 -7.60 25.32 -8.50
C LEU A 90 -8.60 25.76 -7.43
N GLU A 91 -8.46 25.35 -6.17
CA GLU A 91 -9.35 25.79 -5.10
C GLU A 91 -9.40 27.31 -4.95
N ALA A 92 -8.25 27.98 -5.14
CA ALA A 92 -8.14 29.42 -4.95
C ALA A 92 -8.81 30.26 -6.06
N ASN A 93 -8.83 29.79 -7.32
CA ASN A 93 -9.27 30.61 -8.47
C ASN A 93 -10.01 29.81 -9.58
N GLY A 94 -10.28 28.53 -9.37
CA GLY A 94 -10.82 27.62 -10.37
C GLY A 94 -12.34 27.50 -10.33
N PRO A 95 -12.97 27.12 -11.44
CA PRO A 95 -14.41 26.85 -11.47
C PRO A 95 -14.76 25.64 -10.57
N PRO A 96 -15.77 25.75 -9.69
CA PRO A 96 -16.14 24.68 -8.75
C PRO A 96 -16.47 23.33 -9.39
N SER A 97 -17.05 23.34 -10.59
CA SER A 97 -17.39 22.13 -11.35
C SER A 97 -16.16 21.31 -11.75
N VAL A 98 -15.05 21.97 -12.09
CA VAL A 98 -13.81 21.28 -12.46
C VAL A 98 -13.13 20.69 -11.22
N ILE A 99 -13.12 21.44 -10.10
CA ILE A 99 -12.56 20.97 -8.83
C ILE A 99 -13.31 19.71 -8.37
N ALA A 100 -14.65 19.75 -8.38
CA ALA A 100 -15.48 18.60 -8.03
C ALA A 100 -15.21 17.39 -8.94
N GLY A 101 -15.08 17.61 -10.26
CA GLY A 101 -14.75 16.56 -11.21
C GLY A 101 -13.41 15.88 -10.92
N LEU A 102 -12.37 16.66 -10.64
CA LEU A 102 -11.04 16.15 -10.30
C LEU A 102 -11.04 15.41 -8.95
N ALA A 103 -11.75 15.92 -7.95
CA ALA A 103 -11.89 15.27 -6.65
C ALA A 103 -12.60 13.92 -6.78
N ILE A 104 -13.70 13.85 -7.54
CA ILE A 104 -14.41 12.60 -7.84
C ILE A 104 -13.51 11.63 -8.60
N ALA A 105 -12.74 12.09 -9.58
CA ALA A 105 -11.80 11.25 -10.31
C ALA A 105 -10.72 10.66 -9.39
N GLN A 106 -10.15 11.47 -8.49
CA GLN A 106 -9.16 11.01 -7.50
C GLN A 106 -9.75 9.95 -6.54
N ILE A 107 -10.97 10.18 -6.06
CA ILE A 107 -11.70 9.20 -5.24
C ILE A 107 -11.95 7.92 -6.04
N GLY A 108 -12.37 8.05 -7.30
CA GLY A 108 -12.63 6.93 -8.21
C GLY A 108 -11.39 6.06 -8.45
N VAL A 109 -10.23 6.68 -8.71
CA VAL A 109 -8.95 5.95 -8.86
C VAL A 109 -8.59 5.21 -7.57
N THR A 110 -8.73 5.86 -6.42
CA THR A 110 -8.44 5.24 -5.12
C THR A 110 -9.38 4.06 -4.83
N ALA A 111 -10.68 4.24 -5.09
CA ALA A 111 -11.69 3.20 -4.92
C ALA A 111 -11.45 2.02 -5.88
N LEU A 112 -11.12 2.29 -7.15
CA LEU A 112 -10.80 1.26 -8.14
C LEU A 112 -9.62 0.41 -7.69
N LEU A 113 -8.54 1.03 -7.19
CA LEU A 113 -7.38 0.32 -6.68
C LEU A 113 -7.77 -0.60 -5.51
N LEU A 114 -8.56 -0.10 -4.55
CA LEU A 114 -9.08 -0.88 -3.42
C LEU A 114 -9.97 -2.05 -3.83
N VAL A 115 -10.85 -1.84 -4.82
CA VAL A 115 -11.75 -2.90 -5.32
C VAL A 115 -10.98 -3.95 -6.11
N ALA A 116 -10.03 -3.54 -6.96
CA ALA A 116 -9.23 -4.46 -7.77
C ALA A 116 -8.47 -5.48 -6.91
N THR A 117 -7.92 -5.04 -5.79
CA THR A 117 -7.18 -5.90 -4.86
C THR A 117 -8.08 -6.69 -3.91
N ALA A 118 -9.22 -6.12 -3.49
CA ALA A 118 -10.24 -6.88 -2.80
C ALA A 118 -10.77 -8.01 -3.70
N ALA A 119 -10.89 -7.78 -5.00
CA ALA A 119 -11.28 -8.80 -5.98
C ALA A 119 -10.20 -9.88 -6.13
N THR A 120 -8.92 -9.53 -6.30
CA THR A 120 -7.83 -10.52 -6.43
C THR A 120 -7.66 -11.36 -5.16
N THR A 121 -7.84 -10.77 -3.98
CA THR A 121 -7.78 -11.50 -2.70
C THR A 121 -8.99 -12.41 -2.49
N ARG A 122 -10.20 -12.00 -2.93
CA ARG A 122 -11.44 -12.81 -2.87
C ARG A 122 -11.45 -13.98 -3.86
N ILE A 123 -11.01 -13.78 -5.10
CA ILE A 123 -10.98 -14.83 -6.14
C ILE A 123 -10.12 -16.02 -5.70
N ARG A 124 -8.98 -15.74 -5.05
CA ARG A 124 -8.07 -16.76 -4.55
C ARG A 124 -8.56 -17.48 -3.27
N ARG A 125 -9.60 -16.96 -2.61
CA ARG A 125 -10.28 -17.58 -1.45
C ARG A 125 -11.30 -18.65 -1.87
N LYS A 126 -11.75 -18.66 -3.13
CA LYS A 126 -12.66 -19.68 -3.69
C LYS A 126 -11.97 -20.95 -4.19
N HIS A 127 -10.63 -20.99 -4.18
CA HIS A 127 -9.85 -22.15 -4.64
C HIS A 127 -9.03 -22.83 -3.53
N PRO A 128 -9.59 -23.18 -2.35
CA PRO A 128 -9.01 -24.20 -1.50
C PRO A 128 -9.43 -25.58 -2.07
N ALA A 129 -8.52 -26.22 -2.81
CA ALA A 129 -8.58 -27.65 -3.07
C ALA A 129 -7.71 -28.37 -2.03
#